data_AF-A0A7Y9MNE9-F1
#
_entry.id   AF-A0A7Y9MNE9-F1
#
_cell.length_a   1.000
_cell.length_b   1.000
_cell.length_c   1.000
_cell.angle_alpha   90.00
_cell.angle_beta   90.00
_cell.angle_gamma   90.00
#
_symmetry.space_group_name_H-M   'P 1'
#
loop_
_entity.id
_entity.type
_entity.pdbx_description
1 polymer ?
#
loop_
_entity_poly.entity_id
_entity_poly.type
_entity_poly.pdbx_seq_one_letter_code
_entity_poly.pdbx_strand_id
1 'polypeptide(L)'
;MSRKILLPLLIAAVLSLGACKKVQEEVAAAQNPYPKSSPLHEPFDRMLRKLVNDPRYVALLKQGDKAQAQRAGFELAQKGITRLDHATLEQRLEILAAVSEKVDVPKCALLARGGNPNDAQAMSAAMLQGLETLPPAQIDQWFEISLKATDAQLSNTPPQTVAPADVQAAMTSLIGALPADQQQRLVKVLPQMAQASDADACWAARTLYAQALAAKEPVRGQLAWVFAQQ
;
A
#
# COMPACT_ATOMS: atom_id res chain seq x y z
N MET A 1 -38.27 -55.46 -21.84
CA MET A 1 -38.87 -54.66 -20.74
C MET A 1 -37.87 -54.73 -19.58
N SER A 2 -37.25 -53.69 -19.02
CA SER A 2 -37.52 -52.25 -19.01
C SER A 2 -36.21 -51.47 -18.84
N ARG A 3 -36.17 -50.28 -19.44
CA ARG A 3 -35.17 -49.22 -19.27
C ARG A 3 -35.17 -48.67 -17.84
N LYS A 4 -33.97 -48.34 -17.30
CA LYS A 4 -33.73 -47.24 -16.35
C LYS A 4 -32.31 -46.70 -16.65
N ILE A 5 -32.17 -45.75 -17.57
CA ILE A 5 -32.11 -44.28 -17.37
C ILE A 5 -30.94 -43.83 -16.46
N LEU A 6 -30.08 -43.03 -17.10
CA LEU A 6 -28.92 -42.25 -16.66
C LEU A 6 -29.13 -41.36 -15.41
N LEU A 7 -28.00 -41.12 -14.70
CA LEU A 7 -27.53 -39.91 -13.99
C LEU A 7 -28.53 -39.07 -13.14
N PRO A 8 -28.13 -38.66 -11.91
CA PRO A 8 -27.32 -37.45 -11.82
C PRO A 8 -26.26 -37.50 -10.71
N LEU A 9 -24.98 -37.47 -11.11
CA LEU A 9 -23.84 -37.29 -10.21
C LEU A 9 -23.23 -35.89 -10.35
N LEU A 10 -24.04 -34.89 -10.74
CA LEU A 10 -23.56 -33.57 -11.18
C LEU A 10 -24.28 -32.36 -10.56
N ILE A 11 -24.87 -32.46 -9.36
CA ILE A 11 -25.47 -31.30 -8.67
C ILE A 11 -24.81 -30.98 -7.31
N ALA A 12 -24.03 -31.89 -6.73
CA ALA A 12 -23.41 -31.66 -5.42
C ALA A 12 -22.16 -30.75 -5.43
N ALA A 13 -21.59 -30.43 -6.59
CA ALA A 13 -20.40 -29.57 -6.68
C ALA A 13 -20.71 -28.08 -6.87
N VAL A 14 -21.93 -27.71 -7.29
CA VAL A 14 -22.29 -26.31 -7.57
C VAL A 14 -22.86 -25.61 -6.33
N LEU A 15 -23.54 -26.35 -5.45
CA LEU A 15 -24.10 -25.82 -4.20
C LEU A 15 -23.05 -25.59 -3.11
N SER A 16 -21.95 -26.36 -3.10
CA SER A 16 -20.86 -26.18 -2.14
C SER A 16 -20.04 -24.92 -2.45
N LEU A 17 -19.80 -24.61 -3.73
CA LEU A 17 -19.10 -23.39 -4.15
C LEU A 17 -19.89 -22.12 -3.83
N GLY A 18 -21.20 -22.12 -4.08
CA GLY A 18 -22.08 -20.98 -3.77
C GLY A 18 -22.25 -20.72 -2.27
N ALA A 19 -22.38 -21.79 -1.46
CA ALA A 19 -22.45 -21.67 -0.01
C ALA A 19 -21.11 -21.22 0.59
N CYS A 20 -19.98 -21.71 0.09
CA CYS A 20 -18.65 -21.29 0.54
C CYS A 20 -18.39 -19.82 0.18
N LYS A 21 -18.76 -19.38 -1.02
CA LYS A 21 -18.64 -17.98 -1.46
C LYS A 21 -19.47 -17.03 -0.60
N LYS A 22 -20.73 -17.37 -0.29
CA LYS A 22 -21.58 -16.53 0.58
C LYS A 22 -21.02 -16.41 2.00
N VAL A 23 -20.53 -17.51 2.57
CA VAL A 23 -19.87 -17.50 3.88
C VAL A 23 -18.58 -16.66 3.84
N GLN A 24 -17.79 -16.74 2.76
CA GLN A 24 -16.59 -15.93 2.57
C GLN A 24 -16.91 -14.43 2.44
N GLU A 25 -17.97 -14.08 1.71
CA GLU A 25 -18.45 -12.69 1.59
C GLU A 25 -18.94 -12.14 2.94
N GLU A 26 -19.65 -12.93 3.73
CA GLU A 26 -20.10 -12.55 5.08
C GLU A 26 -18.92 -12.38 6.04
N VAL A 27 -17.89 -13.24 5.95
CA VAL A 27 -16.65 -13.12 6.74
C VAL A 27 -15.87 -11.85 6.36
N ALA A 28 -15.73 -11.55 5.06
CA ALA A 28 -15.08 -10.33 4.59
C ALA A 28 -15.81 -9.08 5.10
N ALA A 29 -17.14 -9.04 4.96
CA ALA A 29 -17.97 -7.93 5.43
C ALA A 29 -17.85 -7.73 6.95
N ALA A 30 -17.79 -8.83 7.73
CA ALA A 30 -17.60 -8.77 9.18
C ALA A 30 -16.21 -8.29 9.61
N GLN A 31 -15.21 -8.35 8.71
CA GLN A 31 -13.82 -7.98 8.98
C GLN A 31 -13.48 -6.54 8.55
N ASN A 32 -14.29 -5.92 7.70
CA ASN A 32 -14.08 -4.55 7.25
C ASN A 32 -14.12 -3.55 8.43
N PRO A 33 -13.02 -2.81 8.71
CA PRO A 33 -12.98 -1.85 9.80
C PRO A 33 -13.62 -0.51 9.44
N TYR A 34 -13.88 -0.24 8.16
CA TYR A 34 -14.41 1.04 7.71
C TYR A 34 -15.95 1.02 7.77
N PRO A 35 -16.60 2.10 8.27
CA PRO A 35 -18.06 2.20 8.22
C PRO A 35 -18.53 2.35 6.77
N LYS A 36 -19.77 1.93 6.47
CA LYS A 36 -20.36 2.04 5.11
C LYS A 36 -20.37 3.46 4.53
N SER A 37 -20.30 4.48 5.39
CA SER A 37 -20.22 5.89 4.99
C SER A 37 -18.82 6.33 4.57
N SER A 38 -17.77 5.57 4.90
CA SER A 38 -16.39 5.89 4.50
C SER A 38 -16.17 5.53 3.03
N PRO A 39 -15.50 6.38 2.24
CA PRO A 39 -15.12 6.05 0.87
C PRO A 39 -14.13 4.89 0.79
N LEU A 40 -13.50 4.49 1.90
CA LEU A 40 -12.61 3.34 1.98
C LEU A 40 -13.35 2.00 2.09
N HIS A 41 -14.64 2.01 2.42
CA HIS A 41 -15.40 0.79 2.72
C HIS A 41 -15.41 -0.20 1.56
N GLU A 42 -15.95 0.22 0.41
CA GLU A 42 -16.11 -0.64 -0.77
C GLU A 42 -14.76 -1.10 -1.37
N PRO A 43 -13.75 -0.22 -1.52
CA PRO A 43 -12.44 -0.63 -2.02
C PRO A 43 -11.75 -1.65 -1.11
N PHE A 44 -11.80 -1.45 0.21
CA PHE A 44 -11.25 -2.40 1.17
C PHE A 44 -12.03 -3.72 1.19
N ASP A 45 -13.36 -3.68 1.08
CA ASP A 45 -14.21 -4.87 1.03
C ASP A 45 -13.90 -5.74 -0.20
N ARG A 46 -13.64 -5.12 -1.35
CA ARG A 46 -13.17 -5.83 -2.55
C ARG A 46 -11.83 -6.51 -2.33
N MET A 47 -10.88 -5.84 -1.68
CA MET A 47 -9.59 -6.44 -1.33
C MET A 47 -9.78 -7.62 -0.36
N LEU A 48 -10.56 -7.45 0.71
CA LEU A 48 -10.84 -8.51 1.68
C LEU A 48 -11.48 -9.73 1.01
N ARG A 49 -12.47 -9.54 0.13
CA ARG A 49 -13.09 -10.64 -0.63
C ARG A 49 -12.08 -11.44 -1.44
N LYS A 50 -11.06 -10.80 -2.01
CA LYS A 50 -9.97 -11.52 -2.71
C LYS A 50 -9.09 -12.30 -1.71
N LEU A 51 -8.73 -11.67 -0.59
CA LEU A 51 -7.86 -12.26 0.44
C LEU A 51 -8.48 -13.46 1.16
N VAL A 52 -9.76 -13.41 1.54
CA VAL A 52 -10.45 -14.53 2.22
C VAL A 52 -10.64 -15.76 1.31
N ASN A 53 -10.45 -15.58 0.01
CA ASN A 53 -10.46 -16.65 -0.98
C ASN A 53 -9.05 -17.22 -1.25
N ASP A 54 -7.99 -16.62 -0.73
CA ASP A 54 -6.63 -17.15 -0.82
C ASP A 54 -6.35 -18.09 0.35
N PRO A 55 -6.13 -19.41 0.11
CA PRO A 55 -5.87 -20.36 1.18
C PRO A 55 -4.58 -20.06 1.96
N ARG A 56 -3.58 -19.41 1.34
CA ARG A 56 -2.32 -19.01 1.99
C ARG A 56 -2.59 -17.92 3.03
N TYR A 57 -3.44 -16.94 2.67
CA TYR A 57 -3.84 -15.87 3.58
C TYR A 57 -4.70 -16.42 4.73
N VAL A 58 -5.71 -17.24 4.42
CA VAL A 58 -6.59 -17.85 5.42
C VAL A 58 -5.81 -18.71 6.42
N ALA A 59 -4.79 -19.45 5.97
CA ALA A 59 -3.95 -20.26 6.85
C ALA A 59 -3.21 -19.43 7.91
N LEU A 60 -2.78 -18.21 7.56
CA LEU A 60 -2.12 -17.29 8.49
C LEU A 60 -3.08 -16.68 9.51
N LEU A 61 -4.32 -16.38 9.09
CA LEU A 61 -5.31 -15.74 9.97
C LEU A 61 -5.94 -16.67 11.01
N LYS A 62 -5.87 -18.00 10.81
CA LYS A 62 -6.42 -19.00 11.76
C LYS A 62 -5.76 -19.00 13.14
N GLN A 63 -4.76 -18.16 13.37
CA GLN A 63 -3.91 -18.18 14.56
C GLN A 63 -4.22 -17.05 15.57
N GLY A 64 -5.30 -16.28 15.40
CA GLY A 64 -5.52 -15.10 16.25
C GLY A 64 -6.94 -14.54 16.29
N ASP A 65 -7.15 -13.54 17.16
CA ASP A 65 -8.38 -12.74 17.20
C ASP A 65 -8.47 -11.76 16.01
N LYS A 66 -9.61 -11.06 15.87
CA LYS A 66 -9.85 -10.11 14.76
C LYS A 66 -8.78 -9.01 14.69
N ALA A 67 -8.33 -8.49 15.82
CA ALA A 67 -7.33 -7.42 15.85
C ALA A 67 -5.94 -7.93 15.45
N GLN A 68 -5.61 -9.16 15.84
CA GLN A 68 -4.39 -9.84 15.42
C GLN A 68 -4.42 -10.14 13.91
N ALA A 69 -5.56 -10.57 13.37
CA ALA A 69 -5.72 -10.80 11.93
C ALA A 69 -5.53 -9.51 11.12
N GLN A 70 -6.06 -8.37 11.60
CA GLN A 70 -5.87 -7.07 10.96
C GLN A 70 -4.41 -6.60 10.99
N ARG A 71 -3.73 -6.74 12.13
CA ARG A 71 -2.29 -6.43 12.24
C ARG A 71 -1.46 -7.32 11.31
N ALA A 72 -1.75 -8.62 11.28
CA ALA A 72 -1.06 -9.56 10.39
C ALA A 72 -1.25 -9.20 8.91
N GLY A 73 -2.47 -8.83 8.49
CA GLY A 73 -2.74 -8.36 7.13
C GLY A 73 -1.94 -7.09 6.78
N PHE A 74 -1.91 -6.10 7.68
CA PHE A 74 -1.12 -4.90 7.49
C PHE A 74 0.39 -5.20 7.40
N GLU A 75 0.91 -6.03 8.29
CA GLU A 75 2.32 -6.44 8.27
C GLU A 75 2.70 -7.20 6.98
N LEU A 76 1.81 -8.06 6.48
CA LEU A 76 2.01 -8.76 5.21
C LEU A 76 2.11 -7.78 4.04
N ALA A 77 1.18 -6.83 3.95
CA ALA A 77 1.21 -5.80 2.94
C ALA A 77 2.50 -4.95 3.04
N GLN A 78 2.87 -4.49 4.24
CA GLN A 78 4.09 -3.70 4.46
C GLN A 78 5.36 -4.45 4.05
N LYS A 79 5.52 -5.71 4.47
CA LYS A 79 6.67 -6.55 4.08
C LYS A 79 6.70 -6.87 2.58
N GLY A 80 5.53 -6.85 1.94
CA GLY A 80 5.37 -7.08 0.52
C GLY A 80 5.79 -5.93 -0.37
N ILE A 81 5.80 -4.69 0.13
CA ILE A 81 6.09 -3.49 -0.67
C ILE A 81 7.46 -3.59 -1.35
N THR A 82 8.49 -4.06 -0.65
CA THR A 82 9.86 -4.18 -1.18
C THR A 82 10.00 -5.23 -2.29
N ARG A 83 8.96 -6.04 -2.53
CA ARG A 83 8.91 -7.09 -3.55
C ARG A 83 8.16 -6.66 -4.82
N LEU A 84 7.58 -5.47 -4.82
CA LEU A 84 6.82 -4.92 -5.94
C LEU A 84 7.73 -4.39 -7.05
N ASP A 85 7.29 -4.52 -8.29
CA ASP A 85 7.96 -3.92 -9.45
C ASP A 85 7.95 -2.39 -9.40
N HIS A 86 8.88 -1.76 -10.15
CA HIS A 86 8.99 -0.30 -10.19
C HIS A 86 7.69 0.38 -10.62
N ALA A 87 6.97 -0.15 -11.61
CA ALA A 87 5.72 0.43 -12.08
C ALA A 87 4.65 0.49 -10.97
N THR A 88 4.55 -0.54 -10.12
CA THR A 88 3.63 -0.55 -8.98
C THR A 88 4.13 0.37 -7.86
N LEU A 89 5.44 0.47 -7.65
CA LEU A 89 6.02 1.41 -6.69
C LEU A 89 5.83 2.88 -7.11
N GLU A 90 5.88 3.18 -8.40
CA GLU A 90 5.57 4.50 -8.95
C GLU A 90 4.11 4.87 -8.70
N GLN A 91 3.17 3.94 -8.94
CA GLN A 91 1.76 4.12 -8.60
C GLN A 91 1.55 4.38 -7.09
N ARG A 92 2.32 3.69 -6.24
CA ARG A 92 2.29 3.95 -4.79
C ARG A 92 2.80 5.36 -4.48
N LEU A 93 3.89 5.78 -5.13
CA LEU A 93 4.46 7.11 -4.96
C LEU A 93 3.49 8.22 -5.38
N GLU A 94 2.73 8.03 -6.47
CA GLU A 94 1.66 8.95 -6.89
C GLU A 94 0.61 9.16 -5.79
N ILE A 95 0.17 8.07 -5.15
CA ILE A 95 -0.80 8.13 -4.06
C ILE A 95 -0.21 8.80 -2.82
N LEU A 96 1.05 8.49 -2.47
CA LEU A 96 1.73 9.16 -1.34
C LEU A 96 1.90 10.66 -1.58
N ALA A 97 2.22 11.06 -2.81
CA ALA A 97 2.27 12.46 -3.22
C ALA A 97 0.89 13.11 -3.03
N ALA A 98 -0.16 12.49 -3.56
CA ALA A 98 -1.53 12.99 -3.45
C ALA A 98 -2.00 13.11 -1.98
N VAL A 99 -1.75 12.09 -1.15
CA VAL A 99 -2.05 12.13 0.29
C VAL A 99 -1.30 13.29 0.97
N SER A 100 -0.01 13.45 0.67
CA SER A 100 0.80 14.49 1.30
C SER A 100 0.27 15.90 1.05
N GLU A 101 -0.39 16.14 -0.09
CA GLU A 101 -1.04 17.41 -0.44
C GLU A 101 -2.42 17.61 0.23
N LYS A 102 -3.07 16.53 0.67
CA LYS A 102 -4.41 16.58 1.27
C LYS A 102 -4.42 16.68 2.79
N VAL A 103 -3.31 16.34 3.43
CA VAL A 103 -3.17 16.47 4.88
C VAL A 103 -2.49 17.79 5.26
N ASP A 104 -2.71 18.23 6.49
CA ASP A 104 -2.04 19.40 7.04
C ASP A 104 -0.53 19.17 7.23
N VAL A 105 0.21 20.26 7.46
CA VAL A 105 1.68 20.24 7.57
C VAL A 105 2.17 19.28 8.68
N PRO A 106 1.62 19.26 9.90
CA PRO A 106 2.03 18.31 10.92
C PRO A 106 1.84 16.84 10.52
N LYS A 107 0.70 16.49 9.90
CA LYS A 107 0.44 15.12 9.45
C LYS A 107 1.32 14.71 8.26
N CYS A 108 1.52 15.62 7.32
CA CYS A 108 2.45 15.44 6.22
C CYS A 108 3.87 15.18 6.73
N ALA A 109 4.34 15.96 7.71
CA ALA A 109 5.63 15.78 8.36
C ALA A 109 5.73 14.44 9.11
N LEU A 110 4.66 14.03 9.81
CA LEU A 110 4.58 12.75 10.48
C LEU A 110 4.76 11.58 9.49
N LEU A 111 4.07 11.62 8.36
CA LEU A 111 4.20 10.61 7.30
C LEU A 111 5.59 10.64 6.66
N ALA A 112 6.13 11.85 6.39
CA ALA A 112 7.45 12.06 5.79
C ALA A 112 8.61 11.47 6.60
N ARG A 113 8.50 11.49 7.93
CA ARG A 113 9.54 10.98 8.83
C ARG A 113 9.55 9.45 8.95
N GLY A 114 8.53 8.76 8.44
CA GLY A 114 8.35 7.32 8.66
C GLY A 114 7.93 6.95 10.09
N GLY A 115 7.78 7.95 10.97
CA GLY A 115 7.41 7.86 12.38
C GLY A 115 8.34 7.02 13.26
N ASN A 116 8.18 7.15 14.57
CA ASN A 116 8.66 6.16 15.54
C ASN A 116 7.62 5.02 15.60
N PRO A 117 7.99 3.76 15.94
CA PRO A 117 7.01 2.73 16.31
C PRO A 117 5.87 3.21 17.24
N ASN A 118 6.15 4.16 18.14
CA ASN A 118 5.16 4.77 19.03
C ASN A 118 4.12 5.65 18.30
N ASP A 119 4.42 6.12 17.08
CA ASP A 119 3.55 6.99 16.29
C ASP A 119 2.67 6.21 15.30
N ALA A 120 2.75 4.88 15.26
CA ALA A 120 2.08 4.05 14.27
C ALA A 120 0.56 4.34 14.16
N GLN A 121 -0.10 4.58 15.28
CA GLN A 121 -1.52 4.94 15.29
C GLN A 121 -1.78 6.32 14.67
N ALA A 122 -0.96 7.32 14.99
CA ALA A 122 -1.09 8.67 14.46
C ALA A 122 -0.76 8.71 12.96
N MET A 123 0.25 7.96 12.52
CA MET A 123 0.57 7.79 11.10
C MET A 123 -0.56 7.14 10.33
N SER A 124 -1.12 6.06 10.87
CA SER A 124 -2.27 5.38 10.26
C SER A 124 -3.45 6.34 10.13
N ALA A 125 -3.77 7.10 11.19
CA ALA A 125 -4.84 8.09 11.15
C ALA A 125 -4.59 9.20 10.11
N ALA A 126 -3.35 9.70 10.00
CA ALA A 126 -2.97 10.69 8.99
C ALA A 126 -3.11 10.15 7.56
N MET A 127 -2.64 8.92 7.32
CA MET A 127 -2.75 8.26 6.02
C MET A 127 -4.22 8.04 5.64
N LEU A 128 -5.04 7.53 6.56
CA LEU A 128 -6.47 7.31 6.34
C LEU A 128 -7.20 8.62 6.05
N GLN A 129 -6.93 9.67 6.82
CA GLN A 129 -7.51 10.99 6.57
C GLN A 129 -7.19 11.48 5.15
N GLY A 130 -5.92 11.35 4.72
CA GLY A 130 -5.53 11.74 3.37
C GLY A 130 -6.25 10.92 2.30
N LEU A 131 -6.24 9.59 2.44
CA LEU A 131 -6.89 8.67 1.50
C LEU A 131 -8.40 8.94 1.35
N GLU A 132 -9.11 9.24 2.44
CA GLU A 132 -10.55 9.53 2.40
C GLU A 132 -10.91 10.75 1.54
N THR A 133 -9.94 11.63 1.26
CA THR A 133 -10.15 12.82 0.43
C THR A 133 -9.75 12.63 -1.04
N LEU A 134 -9.20 11.47 -1.40
CA LEU A 134 -8.78 11.19 -2.77
C LEU A 134 -9.95 10.77 -3.66
N PRO A 135 -9.82 10.92 -4.99
CA PRO A 135 -10.78 10.36 -5.93
C PRO A 135 -10.92 8.84 -5.76
N PRO A 136 -12.12 8.26 -5.98
CA PRO A 136 -12.36 6.83 -5.81
C PRO A 136 -11.34 5.92 -6.52
N ALA A 137 -10.90 6.30 -7.73
CA ALA A 137 -9.93 5.53 -8.49
C ALA A 137 -8.56 5.40 -7.78
N GLN A 138 -8.11 6.43 -7.06
CA GLN A 138 -6.84 6.40 -6.32
C GLN A 138 -6.97 5.57 -5.04
N ILE A 139 -8.14 5.62 -4.39
CA ILE A 139 -8.44 4.76 -3.23
C ILE A 139 -8.44 3.29 -3.66
N ASP A 140 -9.05 2.97 -4.80
CA ASP A 140 -9.03 1.63 -5.37
C ASP A 140 -7.60 1.16 -5.65
N GLN A 141 -6.81 2.02 -6.27
CA GLN A 141 -5.41 1.73 -6.58
C GLN A 141 -4.58 1.48 -5.32
N TRP A 142 -4.81 2.22 -4.23
CA TRP A 142 -4.14 2.00 -2.95
C TRP A 142 -4.36 0.58 -2.40
N PHE A 143 -5.60 0.09 -2.45
CA PHE A 143 -5.92 -1.26 -1.98
C PHE A 143 -5.51 -2.35 -2.96
N GLU A 144 -5.51 -2.11 -4.27
CA GLU A 144 -4.93 -3.05 -5.24
C GLU A 144 -3.40 -3.17 -5.07
N ILE A 145 -2.69 -2.07 -4.77
CA ILE A 145 -1.26 -2.12 -4.42
C ILE A 145 -1.04 -2.92 -3.13
N SER A 146 -1.87 -2.70 -2.11
CA SER A 146 -1.82 -3.44 -0.84
C SER A 146 -2.05 -4.94 -1.04
N LEU A 147 -2.97 -5.30 -1.93
CA LEU A 147 -3.22 -6.68 -2.33
C LEU A 147 -2.01 -7.28 -3.06
N LYS A 148 -1.45 -6.58 -4.06
CA LYS A 148 -0.24 -7.03 -4.77
C LYS A 148 0.93 -7.25 -3.83
N ALA A 149 1.13 -6.35 -2.87
CA ALA A 149 2.18 -6.48 -1.86
C ALA A 149 1.96 -7.73 -1.01
N THR A 150 0.73 -7.91 -0.53
CA THR A 150 0.34 -9.10 0.24
C THR A 150 0.60 -10.39 -0.55
N ASP A 151 0.18 -10.45 -1.82
CA ASP A 151 0.42 -11.60 -2.69
C ASP A 151 1.92 -11.85 -2.93
N ALA A 152 2.72 -10.81 -3.15
CA ALA A 152 4.17 -10.94 -3.32
C ALA A 152 4.85 -11.49 -2.06
N GLN A 153 4.40 -11.07 -0.87
CA GLN A 153 4.88 -11.60 0.39
C GLN A 153 4.45 -13.06 0.61
N LEU A 154 3.20 -13.41 0.32
CA LEU A 154 2.69 -14.79 0.43
C LEU A 154 3.36 -15.74 -0.57
N SER A 155 3.72 -15.23 -1.73
CA SER A 155 4.43 -15.96 -2.79
C SER A 155 5.94 -16.08 -2.53
N ASN A 156 6.45 -15.43 -1.49
CA ASN A 156 7.89 -15.28 -1.24
C ASN A 156 8.67 -14.71 -2.44
N THR A 157 8.03 -13.83 -3.23
CA THR A 157 8.67 -13.17 -4.38
C THR A 157 9.92 -12.44 -3.91
N PRO A 158 11.13 -12.65 -4.48
CA PRO A 158 12.34 -11.98 -4.03
C PRO A 158 12.17 -10.44 -3.98
N PRO A 159 12.72 -9.74 -2.96
CA PRO A 159 12.73 -8.28 -2.96
C PRO A 159 13.37 -7.74 -4.23
N GLN A 160 12.81 -6.67 -4.78
CA GLN A 160 13.47 -5.95 -5.86
C GLN A 160 14.72 -5.26 -5.31
N THR A 161 15.78 -5.26 -6.10
CA THR A 161 17.03 -4.60 -5.74
C THR A 161 17.45 -3.62 -6.81
N VAL A 162 17.82 -2.41 -6.40
CA VAL A 162 18.49 -1.43 -7.24
C VAL A 162 19.96 -1.38 -6.83
N ALA A 163 20.88 -1.31 -7.80
CA ALA A 163 22.30 -1.24 -7.47
C ALA A 163 22.60 0.04 -6.66
N PRO A 164 23.47 0.01 -5.64
CA PRO A 164 23.76 1.20 -4.84
C PRO A 164 24.24 2.40 -5.67
N ALA A 165 24.98 2.14 -6.76
CA ALA A 165 25.44 3.19 -7.68
C ALA A 165 24.28 3.87 -8.41
N ASP A 166 23.25 3.11 -8.79
CA ASP A 166 22.05 3.61 -9.44
C ASP A 166 21.19 4.42 -8.47
N VAL A 167 21.07 3.97 -7.21
CA VAL A 167 20.40 4.74 -6.15
C VAL A 167 21.09 6.10 -5.96
N GLN A 168 22.41 6.10 -5.86
CA GLN A 168 23.20 7.33 -5.71
C GLN A 168 23.03 8.25 -6.93
N ALA A 169 23.07 7.69 -8.14
CA ALA A 169 22.87 8.46 -9.38
C ALA A 169 21.47 9.05 -9.46
N ALA A 170 20.43 8.28 -9.11
CA ALA A 170 19.04 8.72 -9.10
C ALA A 170 18.79 9.85 -8.11
N MET A 171 19.29 9.71 -6.87
CA MET A 171 19.19 10.77 -5.85
C MET A 171 19.97 12.03 -6.26
N THR A 172 21.16 11.88 -6.84
CA THR A 172 21.95 13.01 -7.37
C THR A 172 21.20 13.72 -8.49
N SER A 173 20.58 12.97 -9.41
CA SER A 173 19.76 13.53 -10.49
C SER A 173 18.53 14.25 -9.96
N LEU A 174 17.85 13.71 -8.95
CA LEU A 174 16.70 14.35 -8.32
C LEU A 174 17.08 15.69 -7.72
N ILE A 175 18.16 15.72 -6.91
CA ILE A 175 18.61 16.95 -6.26
C ILE A 175 19.07 17.95 -7.32
N GLY A 176 19.87 17.52 -8.29
CA GLY A 176 20.39 18.39 -9.35
C GLY A 176 19.32 19.02 -10.26
N ALA A 177 18.12 18.45 -10.32
CA ALA A 177 16.99 18.98 -11.09
C ALA A 177 16.26 20.15 -10.41
N LEU A 178 16.51 20.36 -9.10
CA LEU A 178 15.85 21.42 -8.33
C LEU A 178 16.45 22.81 -8.61
N PRO A 179 15.69 23.90 -8.41
CA PRO A 179 16.26 25.25 -8.29
C PRO A 179 17.31 25.35 -7.17
N ALA A 180 18.32 26.20 -7.35
CA ALA A 180 19.49 26.26 -6.45
C ALA A 180 19.14 26.52 -4.97
N ASP A 181 18.14 27.36 -4.70
CA ASP A 181 17.63 27.64 -3.36
C ASP A 181 16.98 26.39 -2.73
N GLN A 182 16.20 25.64 -3.51
CA GLN A 182 15.57 24.41 -3.08
C GLN A 182 16.59 23.29 -2.88
N GLN A 183 17.62 23.19 -3.73
CA GLN A 183 18.74 22.27 -3.53
C GLN A 183 19.41 22.49 -2.18
N GLN A 184 19.79 23.74 -1.89
CA GLN A 184 20.45 24.10 -0.63
C GLN A 184 19.57 23.80 0.58
N ARG A 185 18.26 24.06 0.49
CA ARG A 185 17.32 23.73 1.56
C ARG A 185 17.20 22.22 1.74
N LEU A 186 17.03 21.46 0.66
CA LEU A 186 16.85 20.01 0.72
C LEU A 186 18.08 19.31 1.28
N VAL A 187 19.29 19.70 0.86
CA VAL A 187 20.55 19.17 1.37
C VAL A 187 20.74 19.43 2.87
N LYS A 188 20.18 20.54 3.40
CA LYS A 188 20.18 20.82 4.85
C LYS A 188 19.15 20.00 5.61
N VAL A 189 17.98 19.74 5.02
CA VAL A 189 16.87 19.07 5.70
C VAL A 189 17.04 17.55 5.72
N LEU A 190 17.42 16.93 4.58
CA LEU A 190 17.46 15.48 4.43
C LEU A 190 18.27 14.74 5.52
N PRO A 191 19.50 15.17 5.88
CA PRO A 191 20.30 14.45 6.87
C PRO A 191 19.71 14.45 8.29
N GLN A 192 18.79 15.39 8.56
CA GLN A 192 18.16 15.59 9.86
C GLN A 192 16.63 15.51 9.76
N MET A 193 16.10 14.81 8.76
CA MET A 193 14.65 14.73 8.45
C MET A 193 13.81 14.37 9.68
N ALA A 194 14.31 13.44 10.51
CA ALA A 194 13.64 13.00 11.72
C ALA A 194 13.51 14.10 12.80
N GLN A 195 14.42 15.09 12.82
CA GLN A 195 14.41 16.22 13.76
C GLN A 195 14.02 17.55 13.11
N ALA A 196 13.86 17.59 11.79
CA ALA A 196 13.48 18.78 11.05
C ALA A 196 12.13 19.33 11.53
N SER A 197 11.90 20.64 11.38
CA SER A 197 10.59 21.23 11.65
C SER A 197 9.49 20.56 10.82
N ASP A 198 8.24 20.58 11.28
CA ASP A 198 7.13 20.01 10.49
C ASP A 198 7.02 20.66 9.11
N ALA A 199 7.25 21.98 9.03
CA ALA A 199 7.26 22.70 7.79
C ALA A 199 8.36 22.20 6.83
N ASP A 200 9.56 21.94 7.32
CA ASP A 200 10.68 21.44 6.50
C ASP A 200 10.51 19.98 6.11
N ALA A 201 10.08 19.11 7.02
CA ALA A 201 9.87 17.69 6.74
C ALA A 201 8.74 17.49 5.70
N CYS A 202 7.62 18.19 5.88
CA CYS A 202 6.52 18.14 4.92
C CYS A 202 6.93 18.72 3.56
N TRP A 203 7.59 19.88 3.55
CA TRP A 203 8.09 20.48 2.31
C TRP A 203 9.05 19.53 1.59
N ALA A 204 10.00 18.93 2.30
CA ALA A 204 10.97 18.02 1.73
C ALA A 204 10.29 16.80 1.11
N ALA A 205 9.33 16.16 1.79
CA ALA A 205 8.59 15.04 1.23
C ALA A 205 7.82 15.41 -0.04
N ARG A 206 7.05 16.50 -0.03
CA ARG A 206 6.31 16.98 -1.21
C ARG A 206 7.25 17.27 -2.38
N THR A 207 8.39 17.92 -2.11
CA THR A 207 9.41 18.21 -3.12
C THR A 207 10.02 16.92 -3.69
N LEU A 208 10.42 15.98 -2.84
CA LEU A 208 11.00 14.69 -3.25
C LEU A 208 10.02 13.90 -4.12
N TYR A 209 8.76 13.77 -3.69
CA TYR A 209 7.74 13.05 -4.43
C TYR A 209 7.45 13.70 -5.79
N ALA A 210 7.28 15.02 -5.82
CA ALA A 210 7.04 15.75 -7.07
C ALA A 210 8.21 15.59 -8.06
N GLN A 211 9.45 15.71 -7.59
CA GLN A 211 10.62 15.55 -8.47
C GLN A 211 10.81 14.11 -8.94
N ALA A 212 10.54 13.13 -8.09
CA ALA A 212 10.64 11.74 -8.47
C ALA A 212 9.62 11.36 -9.55
N LEU A 213 8.38 11.83 -9.43
CA LEU A 213 7.34 11.61 -10.44
C LEU A 213 7.62 12.33 -11.77
N ALA A 214 8.33 13.47 -11.71
CA ALA A 214 8.76 14.22 -12.90
C ALA A 214 10.00 13.62 -13.60
N ALA A 215 10.72 12.70 -12.95
CA ALA A 215 11.90 12.07 -13.53
C ALA A 215 11.53 11.14 -14.71
N LYS A 216 12.50 10.92 -15.60
CA LYS A 216 12.37 9.96 -16.71
C LYS A 216 12.80 8.57 -16.27
N GLU A 217 12.37 7.54 -16.99
CA GLU A 217 12.94 6.20 -16.81
C GLU A 217 14.43 6.16 -17.18
N PRO A 218 15.25 5.36 -16.46
CA PRO A 218 14.89 4.47 -15.34
C PRO A 218 14.89 5.15 -13.95
N VAL A 219 15.23 6.44 -13.88
CA VAL A 219 15.44 7.18 -12.62
C VAL A 219 14.17 7.24 -11.78
N ARG A 220 13.01 7.44 -12.40
CA ARG A 220 11.73 7.48 -11.68
C ARG A 220 11.42 6.16 -10.97
N GLY A 221 11.55 5.01 -11.65
CA GLY A 221 11.38 3.71 -11.02
C GLY A 221 12.36 3.44 -9.88
N GLN A 222 13.62 3.86 -10.04
CA GLN A 222 14.64 3.76 -8.99
C GLN A 222 14.30 4.62 -7.76
N LEU A 223 13.81 5.84 -7.96
CA LEU A 223 13.38 6.72 -6.89
C LEU A 223 12.13 6.19 -6.18
N ALA A 224 11.15 5.68 -6.92
CA ALA A 224 9.99 5.01 -6.35
C ALA A 224 10.40 3.81 -5.49
N TRP A 225 11.40 3.05 -5.92
CA TRP A 225 12.01 1.99 -5.11
C TRP A 225 12.65 2.53 -3.82
N VAL A 226 13.40 3.64 -3.87
CA VAL A 226 14.01 4.28 -2.69
C VAL A 226 12.96 4.68 -1.65
N PHE A 227 11.86 5.32 -2.07
CA PHE A 227 10.78 5.71 -1.14
C PHE A 227 9.97 4.52 -0.61
N ALA A 228 10.11 3.35 -1.21
CA ALA A 228 9.47 2.11 -0.77
C ALA A 228 10.31 1.32 0.25
N GLN A 229 11.58 1.67 0.45
CA GLN A 229 12.45 1.03 1.44
C GLN A 229 12.39 1.66 2.84
N GLN A 230 11.62 2.75 2.99
CA GLN A 230 11.51 3.52 4.24
C GLN A 230 10.41 2.98 5.15
#